data_AF-A0A1B6LYB0-F1
#
_entry.id   AF-A0A1B6LYB0-F1
#
_cell.length_a   1.000
_cell.length_b   1.000
_cell.length_c   1.000
_cell.angle_alpha   90.00
_cell.angle_beta   90.00
_cell.angle_gamma   90.00
#
_symmetry.space_group_name_H-M   'P 1'
#
loop_
_entity.id
_entity.type
_entity.pdbx_description
1 polymer ?
#
loop_
_entity_poly.entity_id
_entity_poly.type
_entity_poly.pdbx_seq_one_letter_code
_entity_poly.pdbx_strand_id
1 'polypeptide(L)'
;NTRIDLYNRAAMEVLEHSKAEVWSSCRLVAQTKQQGQAIYLHDTQILLNSYCNDHMNYNDGTCCSSAEPYTSLQVVTFSVLAVCFILGCGMAVKRKLQGLRADPPSPGYILTTSIAKLGLIMAYFYLCDRTNFFMKENKYYSPVSFWLPIGYVFALGLFFTEDSRYTKVLHRDQTEEWKGWMQLVILIYNMTGATSNLQIYNHVRMLISAFLFLNGYGHFYYLWHRSDAGIVRFFQVLFRLNMITVALCLCMNRPYQFYYFVPVVSFWFSLLYLVLVAPPRVTAASCEHNPLHYLYLVLKLVGLFSFIIMLYMSEVFFDKVFVTRPWKALFVTTDDDIHEWWFRWKLDRYSTSYGAVFAMLLLVAQNFSLVDDNNHSNLFTSRIALCSVFLAFVGLGCSTTFALLCQTKAECNEVHSYTVFIPIVSYVFLRNVSGILRTRYSSFFAWFGRLSLELFVTQYHVWLAADNHGVLVLLPGYPVLNVLISCFIMVCVTHELHNLTRALLPFAVPNDWRLVLRNVGLFLMVLIPIGIHDGMF
;
A
#
# COMPACT_ATOMS: atom_id res chain seq x y z
N ASN A 1 10.22 -50.77 2.46
CA ASN A 1 9.66 -51.75 3.41
C ASN A 1 8.43 -52.39 2.75
N THR A 2 8.65 -53.24 1.74
CA THR A 2 7.65 -53.55 0.69
C THR A 2 6.42 -54.32 1.19
N ARG A 3 6.56 -55.12 2.25
CA ARG A 3 5.44 -55.85 2.86
C ARG A 3 4.47 -54.94 3.60
N ILE A 4 4.98 -53.91 4.28
CA ILE A 4 4.14 -52.92 4.97
C ILE A 4 3.28 -52.14 3.97
N ASP A 5 3.86 -51.77 2.82
CA ASP A 5 3.12 -51.10 1.75
C ASP A 5 1.99 -51.97 1.18
N LEU A 6 2.18 -53.30 1.12
CA LEU A 6 1.13 -54.24 0.71
C LEU A 6 0.00 -54.32 1.74
N TYR A 7 0.32 -54.39 3.04
CA TYR A 7 -0.69 -54.38 4.11
C TYR A 7 -1.47 -53.05 4.12
N ASN A 8 -0.77 -51.93 3.98
CA ASN A 8 -1.40 -50.61 3.90
C ASN A 8 -2.32 -50.49 2.67
N ARG A 9 -1.91 -51.05 1.52
CA ARG A 9 -2.75 -51.07 0.32
C ARG A 9 -4.02 -51.88 0.52
N ALA A 10 -3.90 -53.09 1.08
CA ALA A 10 -5.06 -53.92 1.38
C ALA A 10 -6.02 -53.24 2.38
N ALA A 11 -5.48 -52.57 3.41
CA ALA A 11 -6.28 -51.81 4.36
C ALA A 11 -7.00 -50.63 3.69
N MET A 12 -6.32 -49.89 2.80
CA MET A 12 -6.95 -48.80 2.04
C MET A 12 -8.07 -49.29 1.13
N GLU A 13 -7.88 -50.40 0.40
CA GLU A 13 -8.91 -50.98 -0.47
C GLU A 13 -10.18 -51.38 0.31
N VAL A 14 -10.01 -51.92 1.52
CA VAL A 14 -11.15 -52.27 2.39
C VAL A 14 -11.83 -51.02 2.96
N LEU A 15 -11.05 -50.02 3.37
CA LEU A 15 -11.57 -48.81 4.01
C LEU A 15 -12.14 -47.81 3.01
N GLU A 16 -11.76 -47.86 1.73
CA GLU A 16 -12.25 -46.97 0.66
C GLU A 16 -13.77 -47.04 0.48
N HIS A 17 -14.38 -48.19 0.76
CA HIS A 17 -15.84 -48.38 0.71
C HIS A 17 -16.55 -48.13 2.05
N SER A 18 -15.81 -47.71 3.07
CA SER A 18 -16.34 -47.42 4.40
C SER A 18 -16.57 -45.91 4.59
N LYS A 19 -17.21 -45.54 5.71
CA LYS A 19 -17.31 -44.13 6.13
C LYS A 19 -16.03 -43.61 6.80
N ALA A 20 -14.99 -44.44 6.94
CA ALA A 20 -13.77 -44.04 7.61
C ALA A 20 -12.91 -43.18 6.67
N GLU A 21 -12.58 -41.97 7.10
CA GLU A 21 -11.61 -41.12 6.41
C GLU A 21 -10.20 -41.62 6.70
N VAL A 22 -9.51 -42.12 5.67
CA VAL A 22 -8.14 -42.60 5.79
C VAL A 22 -7.17 -41.45 5.62
N TRP A 23 -6.44 -41.13 6.70
CA TRP A 23 -5.50 -40.04 6.70
C TRP A 23 -4.14 -40.45 6.09
N SER A 24 -3.76 -39.81 4.99
CA SER A 24 -2.55 -40.17 4.22
C SER A 24 -1.31 -39.34 4.58
N SER A 25 -1.46 -38.26 5.36
CA SER A 25 -0.38 -37.32 5.69
C SER A 25 0.77 -37.97 6.46
N CYS A 26 0.49 -38.93 7.33
CA CYS A 26 1.50 -39.71 8.07
C CYS A 26 2.53 -40.38 7.14
N ARG A 27 2.09 -40.82 5.96
CA ARG A 27 2.97 -41.42 4.96
C ARG A 27 3.94 -40.39 4.36
N LEU A 28 3.51 -39.14 4.21
CA LEU A 28 4.35 -38.04 3.71
C LEU A 28 5.35 -37.58 4.78
N VAL A 29 4.91 -37.49 6.03
CA VAL A 29 5.79 -37.16 7.17
C VAL A 29 6.85 -38.26 7.34
N ALA A 30 6.46 -39.54 7.25
CA ALA A 30 7.38 -40.67 7.35
C ALA A 30 8.40 -40.78 6.19
N GLN A 31 8.17 -40.09 5.06
CA GLN A 31 9.16 -39.99 3.98
C GLN A 31 10.25 -38.97 4.29
N THR A 32 10.03 -38.05 5.23
CA THR A 32 11.10 -37.20 5.74
C THR A 32 12.05 -38.05 6.57
N LYS A 33 13.37 -37.88 6.40
CA LYS A 33 14.42 -38.68 7.07
C LYS A 33 14.56 -38.38 8.58
N GLN A 34 13.45 -38.23 9.29
CA GLN A 34 13.41 -37.99 10.74
C GLN A 34 13.30 -39.31 11.52
N GLN A 35 13.68 -39.27 12.80
CA GLN A 35 13.56 -40.40 13.71
C GLN A 35 12.09 -40.74 14.00
N GLY A 36 11.79 -42.02 14.22
CA GLY A 36 10.42 -42.52 14.41
C GLY A 36 9.59 -41.78 15.46
N GLN A 37 10.18 -41.40 16.60
CA GLN A 37 9.46 -40.64 17.64
C GLN A 37 9.05 -39.23 17.21
N ALA A 38 9.88 -38.55 16.40
CA ALA A 38 9.55 -37.22 15.90
C ALA A 38 8.37 -37.26 14.90
N ILE A 39 8.28 -38.33 14.11
CA ILE A 39 7.19 -38.54 13.15
C ILE A 39 5.85 -38.65 13.90
N TYR A 40 5.76 -39.46 14.96
CA TYR A 40 4.53 -39.59 15.76
C TYR A 40 4.10 -38.27 16.41
N LEU A 41 5.06 -37.48 16.90
CA LEU A 41 4.78 -36.18 17.49
C LEU A 41 4.22 -35.20 16.44
N HIS A 42 4.85 -35.14 15.27
CA HIS A 42 4.38 -34.28 14.17
C HIS A 42 3.01 -34.72 13.64
N ASP A 43 2.77 -36.02 13.49
CA ASP A 43 1.47 -36.55 13.07
C ASP A 43 0.39 -36.21 14.10
N THR A 44 0.66 -36.42 15.40
CA THR A 44 -0.29 -36.06 16.45
C THR A 44 -0.57 -34.56 16.46
N GLN A 45 0.46 -33.73 16.24
CA GLN A 45 0.32 -32.28 16.17
C GLN A 45 -0.51 -31.82 14.97
N ILE A 46 -0.28 -32.38 13.76
CA ILE A 46 -1.07 -32.02 12.57
C ILE A 46 -2.53 -32.46 12.77
N LEU A 47 -2.77 -33.65 13.34
CA LEU A 47 -4.12 -34.15 13.61
C LEU A 47 -4.86 -33.25 14.61
N LEU A 48 -4.20 -32.91 15.71
CA LEU A 48 -4.77 -32.05 16.74
C LEU A 48 -5.02 -30.64 16.19
N ASN A 49 -4.08 -30.09 15.42
CA ASN A 49 -4.23 -28.82 14.73
C ASN A 49 -5.44 -28.85 13.80
N SER A 50 -5.60 -29.89 12.98
CA SER A 50 -6.73 -30.02 12.05
C SER A 50 -8.09 -30.08 12.73
N TYR A 51 -8.18 -30.57 13.97
CA TYR A 51 -9.45 -30.69 14.70
C TYR A 51 -9.73 -29.47 15.60
N CYS A 52 -8.68 -28.97 16.27
CA CYS A 52 -8.82 -27.93 17.28
C CYS A 52 -8.71 -26.51 16.73
N ASN A 53 -7.97 -26.28 15.63
CA ASN A 53 -7.70 -24.91 15.18
C ASN A 53 -8.94 -24.16 14.70
N ASP A 54 -9.91 -24.86 14.10
CA ASP A 54 -11.19 -24.27 13.70
C ASP A 54 -11.99 -23.73 14.90
N HIS A 55 -11.77 -24.29 16.10
CA HIS A 55 -12.43 -23.88 17.33
C HIS A 55 -11.62 -22.86 18.13
N MET A 56 -10.30 -22.91 18.01
CA MET A 56 -9.38 -22.08 18.80
C MET A 56 -9.00 -20.75 18.11
N ASN A 57 -9.34 -20.59 16.82
CA ASN A 57 -9.14 -19.38 16.03
C ASN A 57 -7.72 -18.77 16.14
N TYR A 58 -6.70 -19.62 16.01
CA TYR A 58 -5.30 -19.18 16.00
C TYR A 58 -4.92 -18.56 14.66
N ASN A 59 -4.52 -17.29 14.68
CA ASN A 59 -3.96 -16.59 13.51
C ASN A 59 -2.47 -16.93 13.35
N ASP A 60 -2.19 -18.10 12.78
CA ASP A 60 -0.83 -18.55 12.47
C ASP A 60 -0.73 -19.08 11.03
N GLY A 61 0.38 -18.79 10.37
CA GLY A 61 0.60 -19.09 8.94
C GLY A 61 0.70 -20.59 8.62
N THR A 62 0.86 -21.43 9.65
CA THR A 62 0.99 -22.89 9.53
C THR A 62 -0.22 -23.67 10.07
N CYS A 63 -1.31 -22.99 10.46
CA CYS A 63 -2.48 -23.66 11.03
C CYS A 63 -3.25 -24.47 9.99
N CYS A 64 -3.55 -25.72 10.31
CA CYS A 64 -4.51 -26.56 9.58
C CYS A 64 -5.93 -26.13 9.96
N SER A 65 -6.42 -25.03 9.41
CA SER A 65 -7.81 -24.61 9.54
C SER A 65 -8.58 -24.86 8.25
N SER A 66 -9.87 -25.11 8.38
CA SER A 66 -10.80 -25.12 7.26
C SER A 66 -10.77 -23.77 6.54
N ALA A 67 -10.89 -23.79 5.22
CA ALA A 67 -10.98 -22.55 4.45
C ALA A 67 -12.29 -21.81 4.79
N GLU A 68 -12.22 -20.48 4.92
CA GLU A 68 -13.41 -19.66 5.13
C GLU A 68 -14.45 -19.93 4.01
N PRO A 69 -15.74 -20.09 4.34
CA PRO A 69 -16.78 -20.32 3.34
C PRO A 69 -16.91 -19.10 2.41
N TYR A 70 -17.26 -19.36 1.15
CA TYR A 70 -17.46 -18.28 0.17
C TYR A 70 -18.75 -17.49 0.47
N THR A 71 -18.69 -16.18 0.29
CA THR A 71 -19.86 -15.30 0.48
C THR A 71 -20.63 -15.08 -0.83
N SER A 72 -21.92 -14.75 -0.73
CA SER A 72 -22.77 -14.44 -1.89
C SER A 72 -22.19 -13.32 -2.75
N LEU A 73 -21.58 -12.31 -2.11
CA LEU A 73 -20.89 -11.23 -2.79
C LEU A 73 -19.71 -11.73 -3.62
N GLN A 74 -18.85 -12.59 -3.06
CA GLN A 74 -17.71 -13.14 -3.80
C GLN A 74 -18.20 -13.90 -5.03
N VAL A 75 -19.26 -14.71 -4.87
CA VAL A 75 -19.88 -15.45 -5.98
C VAL A 75 -20.37 -14.50 -7.07
N VAL A 76 -21.11 -13.44 -6.71
CA VAL A 76 -21.62 -12.45 -7.68
C VAL A 76 -20.47 -11.71 -8.36
N THR A 77 -19.48 -11.26 -7.60
CA THR A 77 -18.32 -10.50 -8.10
C THR A 77 -17.51 -11.33 -9.09
N PHE A 78 -17.15 -12.57 -8.72
CA PHE A 78 -16.42 -13.48 -9.61
C PHE A 78 -17.25 -13.92 -10.81
N SER A 79 -18.58 -14.04 -10.68
CA SER A 79 -19.46 -14.31 -11.83
C SER A 79 -19.44 -13.17 -12.85
N VAL A 80 -19.53 -11.91 -12.39
CA VAL A 80 -19.41 -10.72 -13.26
C VAL A 80 -18.04 -10.68 -13.92
N LEU A 81 -16.96 -10.88 -13.16
CA LEU A 81 -15.60 -10.91 -13.69
C LEU A 81 -15.39 -12.04 -14.71
N ALA A 82 -15.98 -13.22 -14.48
CA ALA A 82 -15.94 -14.36 -15.40
C ALA A 82 -16.67 -14.07 -16.71
N VAL A 83 -17.85 -13.43 -16.66
CA VAL A 83 -18.56 -12.98 -17.86
C VAL A 83 -17.72 -11.96 -18.63
N CYS A 84 -17.13 -10.96 -17.95
CA CYS A 84 -16.23 -10.00 -18.59
C CYS A 84 -15.00 -10.67 -19.19
N PHE A 85 -14.46 -11.70 -18.54
CA PHE A 85 -13.34 -12.49 -19.05
C PHE A 85 -13.69 -13.22 -20.34
N ILE A 86 -14.82 -13.94 -20.38
CA ILE A 86 -15.30 -14.64 -21.58
C ILE A 86 -15.54 -13.66 -22.73
N LEU A 87 -16.21 -12.53 -22.47
CA LEU A 87 -16.44 -11.48 -23.45
C LEU A 87 -15.11 -10.88 -23.96
N GLY A 88 -14.17 -10.61 -23.05
CA GLY A 88 -12.85 -10.09 -23.39
C GLY A 88 -12.05 -11.05 -24.28
N CYS A 89 -12.05 -12.34 -23.95
CA CYS A 89 -11.46 -13.39 -24.78
C CYS A 89 -12.13 -13.46 -26.16
N GLY A 90 -13.46 -13.45 -26.22
CA GLY A 90 -14.21 -13.46 -27.48
C GLY A 90 -13.89 -12.26 -28.37
N MET A 91 -13.81 -11.06 -27.80
CA MET A 91 -13.43 -9.84 -28.52
C MET A 91 -11.97 -9.88 -28.98
N ALA A 92 -11.05 -10.40 -28.17
CA ALA A 92 -9.64 -10.55 -28.53
C ALA A 92 -9.43 -11.55 -29.68
N VAL A 93 -10.13 -12.69 -29.63
CA VAL A 93 -10.12 -13.70 -30.70
C VAL A 93 -10.73 -13.12 -31.98
N LYS A 94 -11.90 -12.48 -31.91
CA LYS A 94 -12.53 -11.82 -33.06
C LYS A 94 -11.59 -10.80 -33.71
N ARG A 95 -10.96 -9.95 -32.91
CA ARG A 95 -10.00 -8.95 -33.39
C ARG A 95 -8.77 -9.58 -34.07
N LYS A 96 -8.25 -10.68 -33.51
CA LYS A 96 -7.13 -11.44 -34.10
C LYS A 96 -7.53 -12.09 -35.42
N LEU A 97 -8.73 -12.69 -35.50
CA LEU A 97 -9.26 -13.31 -36.71
C LEU A 97 -9.55 -12.30 -37.82
N GLN A 98 -10.03 -11.10 -37.47
CA GLN A 98 -10.33 -10.03 -38.43
C GLN A 98 -9.08 -9.26 -38.90
N GLY A 99 -7.87 -9.60 -38.42
CA GLY A 99 -6.64 -8.91 -38.81
C GLY A 99 -6.54 -7.46 -38.35
N LEU A 100 -7.45 -6.98 -37.50
CA LEU A 100 -7.56 -5.59 -37.02
C LEU A 100 -6.49 -5.23 -35.97
N ARG A 101 -5.26 -5.72 -36.13
CA ARG A 101 -4.13 -5.38 -35.25
C ARG A 101 -3.68 -3.93 -35.43
N ALA A 102 -3.88 -3.36 -36.63
CA ALA A 102 -3.46 -2.01 -36.98
C ALA A 102 -4.45 -0.91 -36.54
N ASP A 103 -5.75 -1.22 -36.42
CA ASP A 103 -6.76 -0.22 -36.05
C ASP A 103 -6.71 0.13 -34.57
N PRO A 104 -6.98 1.38 -34.16
CA PRO A 104 -7.04 1.72 -32.74
C PRO A 104 -8.14 0.90 -32.04
N PRO A 105 -7.89 0.37 -30.83
CA PRO A 105 -8.90 -0.39 -30.11
C PRO A 105 -10.11 0.46 -29.74
N SER A 106 -11.30 -0.08 -29.96
CA SER A 106 -12.54 0.60 -29.57
C SER A 106 -12.60 0.78 -28.05
N PRO A 107 -13.25 1.84 -27.54
CA PRO A 107 -13.36 2.05 -26.09
C PRO A 107 -13.97 0.85 -25.34
N GLY A 108 -14.96 0.20 -25.95
CA GLY A 108 -15.55 -1.04 -25.41
C GLY A 108 -14.55 -2.20 -25.33
N TYR A 109 -13.68 -2.36 -26.33
CA TYR A 109 -12.61 -3.37 -26.27
C TYR A 109 -11.64 -3.10 -25.13
N ILE A 110 -11.21 -1.83 -24.95
CA ILE A 110 -10.29 -1.45 -23.87
C ILE A 110 -10.94 -1.75 -22.51
N LEU A 111 -12.19 -1.34 -22.32
CA LEU A 111 -12.91 -1.55 -21.06
C LEU A 111 -13.05 -3.05 -20.74
N THR A 112 -13.61 -3.84 -21.65
CA THR A 112 -13.87 -5.27 -21.40
C THR A 112 -12.57 -6.05 -21.22
N THR A 113 -11.54 -5.79 -22.02
CA THR A 113 -10.24 -6.48 -21.86
C THR A 113 -9.51 -6.06 -20.59
N SER A 114 -9.66 -4.81 -20.16
CA SER A 114 -9.09 -4.35 -18.88
C SER A 114 -9.78 -5.02 -17.69
N ILE A 115 -11.10 -5.10 -17.69
CA ILE A 115 -11.85 -5.81 -16.64
C ILE A 115 -11.55 -7.31 -16.66
N ALA A 116 -11.41 -7.92 -17.85
CA ALA A 116 -11.01 -9.32 -17.98
C ALA A 116 -9.62 -9.59 -17.35
N LYS A 117 -8.63 -8.75 -17.66
CA LYS A 117 -7.30 -8.83 -17.05
C LYS A 117 -7.35 -8.62 -15.53
N LEU A 118 -8.14 -7.65 -15.08
CA LEU A 118 -8.35 -7.41 -13.65
C LEU A 118 -8.94 -8.65 -12.97
N GLY A 119 -9.97 -9.27 -13.58
CA GLY A 119 -10.59 -10.48 -13.07
C GLY A 119 -9.63 -11.66 -12.97
N LEU A 120 -8.74 -11.84 -13.95
CA LEU A 120 -7.68 -12.85 -13.90
C LEU A 120 -6.71 -12.61 -12.73
N ILE A 121 -6.31 -11.36 -12.50
CA ILE A 121 -5.42 -11.00 -11.39
C ILE A 121 -6.13 -11.21 -10.03
N MET A 122 -7.41 -10.80 -9.92
CA MET A 122 -8.19 -11.01 -8.70
C MET A 122 -8.39 -12.50 -8.40
N ALA A 123 -8.62 -13.33 -9.43
CA ALA A 123 -8.69 -14.78 -9.27
C ALA A 123 -7.36 -15.38 -8.82
N TYR A 124 -6.23 -14.89 -9.34
CA TYR A 124 -4.89 -15.29 -8.88
C TYR A 124 -4.67 -14.94 -7.40
N PHE A 125 -5.02 -13.72 -6.98
CA PHE A 125 -4.93 -13.34 -5.56
C PHE A 125 -5.83 -14.19 -4.67
N TYR A 126 -7.06 -14.51 -5.13
CA TYR A 126 -7.98 -15.35 -4.37
C TYR A 126 -7.42 -16.76 -4.21
N LEU A 127 -6.83 -17.32 -5.26
CA LEU A 127 -6.14 -18.62 -5.21
C LEU A 127 -4.97 -18.59 -4.22
N CYS A 128 -4.17 -17.53 -4.22
CA CYS A 128 -3.00 -17.42 -3.34
C CYS A 128 -3.34 -17.30 -1.86
N ASP A 129 -4.40 -16.54 -1.55
CA ASP A 129 -4.69 -16.15 -0.17
C ASP A 129 -5.80 -17.02 0.45
N ARG A 130 -6.92 -17.19 -0.27
CA ARG A 130 -8.14 -17.84 0.25
C ARG A 130 -8.18 -19.34 0.07
N THR A 131 -7.31 -19.92 -0.76
CA THR A 131 -7.24 -21.37 -0.95
C THR A 131 -5.97 -21.96 -0.35
N ASN A 132 -6.01 -23.25 -0.05
CA ASN A 132 -4.84 -24.02 0.39
C ASN A 132 -4.02 -24.58 -0.80
N PHE A 133 -4.18 -24.00 -2.00
CA PHE A 133 -3.47 -24.45 -3.20
C PHE A 133 -1.95 -24.24 -3.07
N PHE A 134 -1.55 -23.12 -2.49
CA PHE A 134 -0.14 -22.83 -2.16
C PHE A 134 0.10 -22.99 -0.67
N MET A 135 1.30 -23.46 -0.32
CA MET A 135 1.70 -23.62 1.07
C MET A 135 1.96 -22.26 1.72
N LYS A 136 1.73 -22.17 3.03
CA LYS A 136 1.96 -20.98 3.83
C LYS A 136 2.96 -21.34 4.94
N GLU A 137 3.96 -20.49 5.13
CA GLU A 137 5.00 -20.66 6.14
C GLU A 137 5.01 -19.48 7.11
N ASN A 138 5.48 -19.70 8.33
CA ASN A 138 5.60 -18.63 9.32
C ASN A 138 6.78 -17.72 9.04
N LYS A 139 6.62 -16.44 9.38
CA LYS A 139 7.69 -15.46 9.27
C LYS A 139 8.67 -15.58 10.42
N TYR A 140 9.95 -15.62 10.09
CA TYR A 140 11.03 -15.54 11.08
C TYR A 140 11.96 -14.39 10.75
N TYR A 141 12.14 -13.49 11.72
CA TYR A 141 13.10 -12.41 11.59
C TYR A 141 14.52 -12.95 11.73
N SER A 142 15.37 -12.62 10.74
CA SER A 142 16.80 -12.82 10.79
C SER A 142 17.50 -11.56 10.27
N PRO A 143 18.53 -11.04 10.96
CA PRO A 143 19.26 -9.86 10.50
C PRO A 143 19.82 -10.01 9.09
N VAL A 144 20.33 -11.20 8.73
CA VAL A 144 20.88 -11.46 7.39
C VAL A 144 19.78 -11.38 6.33
N SER A 145 18.64 -12.02 6.59
CA SER A 145 17.49 -12.02 5.68
C SER A 145 16.89 -10.63 5.49
N PHE A 146 17.06 -9.71 6.45
CA PHE A 146 16.60 -8.33 6.34
C PHE A 146 17.61 -7.42 5.64
N TRP A 147 18.88 -7.41 6.07
CA TRP A 147 19.88 -6.46 5.58
C TRP A 147 20.45 -6.81 4.20
N LEU A 148 20.54 -8.11 3.85
CA LEU A 148 21.10 -8.53 2.57
C LEU A 148 20.24 -8.07 1.37
N PRO A 149 18.91 -8.25 1.36
CA PRO A 149 18.07 -7.71 0.28
C PRO A 149 18.11 -6.18 0.19
N ILE A 150 18.17 -5.48 1.33
CA ILE A 150 18.33 -4.02 1.36
C ILE A 150 19.64 -3.62 0.66
N GLY A 151 20.77 -4.22 1.05
CA GLY A 151 22.07 -3.94 0.43
C GLY A 151 22.06 -4.18 -1.09
N TYR A 152 21.42 -5.27 -1.54
CA TYR A 152 21.30 -5.58 -2.97
C TYR A 152 20.47 -4.55 -3.73
N VAL A 153 19.30 -4.19 -3.19
CA VAL A 153 18.40 -3.20 -3.80
C VAL A 153 19.04 -1.81 -3.87
N PHE A 154 19.79 -1.39 -2.84
CA PHE A 154 20.54 -0.13 -2.85
C PHE A 154 21.72 -0.16 -3.82
N ALA A 155 22.44 -1.28 -3.93
CA ALA A 155 23.48 -1.44 -4.94
C ALA A 155 22.91 -1.28 -6.35
N LEU A 156 21.81 -1.96 -6.68
CA LEU A 156 21.10 -1.78 -7.96
C LEU A 156 20.66 -0.32 -8.17
N GLY A 157 20.07 0.30 -7.15
CA GLY A 157 19.63 1.70 -7.21
C GLY A 157 20.75 2.66 -7.57
N LEU A 158 21.96 2.45 -7.03
CA LEU A 158 23.14 3.26 -7.35
C LEU A 158 23.63 3.04 -8.79
N PHE A 159 23.60 1.81 -9.30
CA PHE A 159 24.02 1.50 -10.69
C PHE A 159 23.12 2.18 -11.73
N PHE A 160 21.82 2.30 -11.47
CA PHE A 160 20.84 2.91 -12.38
C PHE A 160 20.60 4.40 -12.09
N THR A 161 21.67 5.18 -11.92
CA THR A 161 21.58 6.64 -11.70
C THR A 161 21.63 7.40 -13.03
N GLU A 162 20.68 8.30 -13.24
CA GLU A 162 20.54 9.14 -14.43
C GLU A 162 20.51 10.63 -14.05
N ASP A 163 20.83 11.50 -15.02
CA ASP A 163 20.68 12.95 -14.87
C ASP A 163 19.21 13.36 -15.11
N SER A 164 18.68 14.18 -14.23
CA SER A 164 17.34 14.77 -14.32
C SER A 164 17.34 16.01 -15.21
N ARG A 165 16.23 16.22 -15.93
CA ARG A 165 16.00 17.45 -16.70
C ARG A 165 15.54 18.62 -15.83
N TYR A 166 15.18 18.35 -14.58
CA TYR A 166 14.61 19.33 -13.66
C TYR A 166 15.63 19.70 -12.59
N THR A 167 15.75 20.99 -12.32
CA THR A 167 16.63 21.54 -11.28
C THR A 167 15.90 21.93 -10.00
N LYS A 168 14.55 21.98 -10.06
CA LYS A 168 13.70 22.37 -8.93
C LYS A 168 13.82 21.39 -7.76
N VAL A 169 13.74 21.94 -6.55
CA VAL A 169 13.73 21.15 -5.30
C VAL A 169 12.53 20.20 -5.29
N LEU A 170 12.77 18.93 -4.95
CA LEU A 170 11.75 17.88 -4.90
C LEU A 170 10.88 17.84 -6.16
N HIS A 171 11.52 17.83 -7.33
CA HIS A 171 10.83 17.59 -8.58
C HIS A 171 10.32 16.14 -8.68
N ARG A 172 9.53 15.87 -9.72
CA ARG A 172 8.83 14.59 -9.88
C ARG A 172 9.78 13.39 -9.79
N ASP A 173 10.88 13.38 -10.54
CA ASP A 173 11.77 12.21 -10.59
C ASP A 173 12.39 11.88 -9.24
N GLN A 174 12.80 12.90 -8.46
CA GLN A 174 13.23 12.73 -7.07
C GLN A 174 12.14 12.23 -6.12
N THR A 175 10.93 12.76 -6.23
CA THR A 175 9.84 12.31 -5.34
C THR A 175 9.43 10.87 -5.63
N GLU A 176 9.46 10.45 -6.89
CA GLU A 176 9.22 9.06 -7.27
C GLU A 176 10.39 8.15 -6.86
N GLU A 177 11.64 8.58 -7.04
CA GLU A 177 12.81 7.88 -6.49
C GLU A 177 12.67 7.65 -4.99
N TRP A 178 12.31 8.71 -4.24
CA TRP A 178 12.15 8.63 -2.80
C TRP A 178 11.06 7.64 -2.40
N LYS A 179 9.88 7.72 -3.02
CA LYS A 179 8.80 6.74 -2.78
C LYS A 179 9.25 5.32 -3.09
N GLY A 180 10.01 5.11 -4.16
CA GLY A 180 10.43 3.80 -4.62
C GLY A 180 11.34 3.09 -3.62
N TRP A 181 12.42 3.74 -3.18
CA TRP A 181 13.32 3.09 -2.21
C TRP A 181 12.63 2.88 -0.86
N MET A 182 11.80 3.83 -0.40
CA MET A 182 11.02 3.67 0.83
C MET A 182 10.08 2.47 0.73
N GLN A 183 9.39 2.33 -0.41
CA GLN A 183 8.46 1.25 -0.65
C GLN A 183 9.18 -0.11 -0.63
N LEU A 184 10.35 -0.23 -1.27
CA LEU A 184 11.12 -1.47 -1.26
C LEU A 184 11.59 -1.85 0.16
N VAL A 185 12.00 -0.88 0.97
CA VAL A 185 12.36 -1.12 2.39
C VAL A 185 11.14 -1.59 3.20
N ILE A 186 9.97 -0.96 3.01
CA ILE A 186 8.71 -1.35 3.69
C ILE A 186 8.32 -2.79 3.32
N LEU A 187 8.48 -3.17 2.05
CA LEU A 187 8.15 -4.51 1.56
C LEU A 187 9.07 -5.58 2.15
N ILE A 188 10.38 -5.33 2.17
CA ILE A 188 11.35 -6.24 2.80
C ILE A 188 11.06 -6.38 4.30
N TYR A 189 10.75 -5.27 4.97
CA TYR A 189 10.34 -5.25 6.38
C TYR A 189 9.12 -6.14 6.66
N ASN A 190 8.06 -6.04 5.85
CA ASN A 190 6.85 -6.82 6.03
C ASN A 190 7.06 -8.31 5.70
N MET A 191 7.85 -8.61 4.68
CA MET A 191 8.15 -9.99 4.27
C MET A 191 8.99 -10.73 5.31
N THR A 192 9.99 -10.06 5.89
CA THR A 192 10.94 -10.67 6.85
C THR A 192 10.42 -10.69 8.30
N GLY A 193 9.25 -10.12 8.57
CA GLY A 193 8.69 -10.06 9.94
C GLY A 193 9.48 -9.17 10.90
N ALA A 194 10.20 -8.17 10.37
CA ALA A 194 11.06 -7.28 11.17
C ALA A 194 10.29 -6.35 12.13
N THR A 195 8.95 -6.38 12.13
CA THR A 195 8.05 -5.71 13.10
C THR A 195 8.31 -6.10 14.56
N SER A 196 8.89 -7.28 14.79
CA SER A 196 9.29 -7.74 16.12
C SER A 196 10.45 -6.91 16.68
N ASN A 197 11.30 -6.35 15.83
CA ASN A 197 12.40 -5.48 16.22
C ASN A 197 11.92 -4.03 16.32
N LEU A 198 11.91 -3.48 17.53
CA LEU A 198 11.46 -2.12 17.81
C LEU A 198 12.25 -1.05 17.04
N GLN A 199 13.56 -1.22 16.91
CA GLN A 199 14.45 -0.25 16.27
C GLN A 199 14.13 -0.13 14.78
N ILE A 200 13.97 -1.28 14.11
CA ILE A 200 13.60 -1.31 12.69
C ILE A 200 12.18 -0.77 12.51
N TYR A 201 11.25 -1.18 13.37
CA TYR A 201 9.88 -0.65 13.37
C TYR A 201 9.88 0.87 13.39
N ASN A 202 10.58 1.52 14.32
CA ASN A 202 10.63 2.98 14.43
C ASN A 202 11.15 3.65 13.16
N HIS A 203 12.18 3.08 12.51
CA HIS A 203 12.69 3.61 11.24
C HIS A 203 11.67 3.48 10.10
N VAL A 204 11.03 2.32 9.97
CA VAL A 204 10.00 2.09 8.95
C VAL A 204 8.79 2.99 9.18
N ARG A 205 8.43 3.27 10.44
CA ARG A 205 7.39 4.25 10.78
C ARG A 205 7.72 5.65 10.25
N MET A 206 8.97 6.10 10.38
CA MET A 206 9.41 7.37 9.78
C MET A 206 9.27 7.38 8.25
N LEU A 207 9.53 6.25 7.57
CA LEU A 207 9.34 6.14 6.11
C LEU A 207 7.86 6.24 5.69
N ILE A 208 6.95 5.61 6.45
CA ILE A 208 5.50 5.70 6.18
C ILE A 208 5.02 7.16 6.31
N SER A 209 5.46 7.88 7.35
CA SER A 209 5.13 9.31 7.50
C SER A 209 5.77 10.18 6.42
N ALA A 210 6.98 9.85 5.96
CA ALA A 210 7.63 10.52 4.84
C ALA A 210 6.82 10.37 3.54
N PHE A 211 6.18 9.21 3.32
CA PHE A 211 5.26 9.02 2.20
C PHE A 211 4.05 9.97 2.28
N LEU A 212 3.43 10.09 3.46
CA LEU A 212 2.30 11.01 3.68
C LEU A 212 2.71 12.48 3.56
N PHE A 213 3.91 12.83 4.04
CA PHE A 213 4.51 14.13 3.82
C PHE A 213 4.66 14.44 2.32
N LEU A 214 5.19 13.51 1.53
CA LEU A 214 5.31 13.65 0.08
C LEU A 214 3.96 13.79 -0.61
N ASN A 215 2.94 13.07 -0.13
CA ASN A 215 1.57 13.21 -0.63
C ASN A 215 1.04 14.63 -0.37
N GLY A 216 1.17 15.12 0.87
CA GLY A 216 0.78 16.49 1.25
C GLY A 216 1.51 17.56 0.45
N TYR A 217 2.84 17.46 0.35
CA TYR A 217 3.69 18.33 -0.46
C TYR A 217 3.25 18.35 -1.93
N GLY A 218 3.14 17.19 -2.56
CA GLY A 218 2.87 17.08 -3.99
C GLY A 218 1.48 17.62 -4.38
N HIS A 219 0.45 17.32 -3.57
CA HIS A 219 -0.89 17.83 -3.83
C HIS A 219 -1.03 19.32 -3.56
N PHE A 220 -0.38 19.84 -2.51
CA PHE A 220 -0.34 21.28 -2.25
C PHE A 220 0.36 22.02 -3.39
N TYR A 221 1.57 21.58 -3.77
CA TYR A 221 2.38 22.20 -4.81
C TYR A 221 1.65 22.18 -6.18
N TYR A 222 0.93 21.10 -6.47
CA TYR A 222 0.09 21.00 -7.67
C TYR A 222 -1.04 22.03 -7.67
N LEU A 223 -1.83 22.09 -6.58
CA LEU A 223 -2.99 22.98 -6.46
C LEU A 223 -2.61 24.46 -6.39
N TRP A 224 -1.39 24.76 -5.92
CA TRP A 224 -0.83 26.11 -5.91
C TRP A 224 -0.63 26.65 -7.33
N HIS A 225 -0.02 25.84 -8.21
CA HIS A 225 0.34 26.24 -9.57
C HIS A 225 -0.79 26.03 -10.58
N ARG A 226 -1.67 25.05 -10.37
CA ARG A 226 -2.72 24.70 -11.32
C ARG A 226 -4.09 25.22 -10.87
N SER A 227 -4.82 25.79 -11.82
CA SER A 227 -6.18 26.29 -11.60
C SER A 227 -7.26 25.20 -11.69
N ASP A 228 -6.91 23.94 -12.00
CA ASP A 228 -7.83 22.82 -12.26
C ASP A 228 -8.33 22.07 -11.00
N ALA A 229 -8.62 22.77 -9.91
CA ALA A 229 -9.09 22.17 -8.65
C ALA A 229 -10.60 21.85 -8.67
N GLY A 230 -11.07 21.18 -9.71
CA GLY A 230 -12.46 20.77 -9.85
C GLY A 230 -12.79 19.44 -9.17
N ILE A 231 -14.08 19.15 -9.00
CA ILE A 231 -14.59 17.86 -8.51
C ILE A 231 -14.05 16.67 -9.33
N VAL A 232 -13.86 16.85 -10.64
CA VAL A 232 -13.31 15.82 -11.52
C VAL A 232 -11.90 15.40 -11.06
N ARG A 233 -11.03 16.37 -10.75
CA ARG A 233 -9.66 16.08 -10.30
C ARG A 233 -9.65 15.34 -8.96
N PHE A 234 -10.52 15.73 -8.04
CA PHE A 234 -10.70 15.06 -6.76
C PHE A 234 -11.02 13.57 -6.95
N PHE A 235 -12.04 13.25 -7.73
CA PHE A 235 -12.42 11.86 -8.00
C PHE A 235 -11.38 11.10 -8.84
N GLN A 236 -10.64 11.77 -9.74
CA GLN A 236 -9.55 11.12 -10.48
C GLN A 236 -8.43 10.65 -9.56
N VAL A 237 -8.07 11.45 -8.54
CA VAL A 237 -7.06 11.06 -7.56
C VAL A 237 -7.61 9.96 -6.66
N LEU A 238 -8.83 10.10 -6.13
CA LEU A 238 -9.44 9.07 -5.29
C LEU A 238 -9.57 7.72 -6.02
N PHE A 239 -9.99 7.72 -7.28
CA PHE A 239 -10.06 6.49 -8.07
C PHE A 239 -8.69 5.83 -8.21
N ARG A 240 -7.63 6.60 -8.51
CA ARG A 240 -6.27 6.05 -8.60
C ARG A 240 -5.79 5.44 -7.29
N LEU A 241 -6.13 6.08 -6.15
CA LEU A 241 -5.76 5.58 -4.84
C LEU A 241 -6.54 4.31 -4.46
N ASN A 242 -7.82 4.22 -4.84
CA ASN A 242 -8.74 3.23 -4.26
C ASN A 242 -9.18 2.10 -5.18
N MET A 243 -8.97 2.18 -6.49
CA MET A 243 -9.53 1.22 -7.44
C MET A 243 -9.20 -0.23 -7.07
N ILE A 244 -7.92 -0.51 -6.80
CA ILE A 244 -7.46 -1.87 -6.48
C ILE A 244 -7.98 -2.32 -5.12
N THR A 245 -7.92 -1.44 -4.11
CA THR A 245 -8.40 -1.77 -2.76
C THR A 245 -9.89 -2.07 -2.75
N VAL A 246 -10.71 -1.28 -3.45
CA VAL A 246 -12.15 -1.54 -3.58
C VAL A 246 -12.40 -2.86 -4.31
N ALA A 247 -11.67 -3.13 -5.41
CA ALA A 247 -11.77 -4.41 -6.12
C ALA A 247 -11.42 -5.60 -5.22
N LEU A 248 -10.37 -5.46 -4.40
CA LEU A 248 -9.95 -6.46 -3.43
C LEU A 248 -10.97 -6.66 -2.30
N CYS A 249 -11.57 -5.59 -1.77
CA CYS A 249 -12.63 -5.70 -0.76
C CYS A 249 -13.80 -6.56 -1.31
N LEU A 250 -14.20 -6.33 -2.57
CA LEU A 250 -15.26 -7.10 -3.22
C LEU A 250 -14.87 -8.57 -3.50
N CYS A 251 -13.62 -8.83 -3.88
CA CYS A 251 -13.17 -10.19 -4.21
C CYS A 251 -12.77 -11.01 -2.98
N MET A 252 -12.23 -10.37 -1.94
CA MET A 252 -11.69 -11.03 -0.76
C MET A 252 -12.65 -11.03 0.43
N ASN A 253 -13.73 -10.25 0.39
CA ASN A 253 -14.66 -10.10 1.51
C ASN A 253 -13.94 -9.67 2.80
N ARG A 254 -13.09 -8.64 2.67
CA ARG A 254 -12.33 -8.04 3.78
C ARG A 254 -12.66 -6.55 3.88
N PRO A 255 -12.76 -5.98 5.10
CA PRO A 255 -13.12 -4.59 5.30
C PRO A 255 -12.06 -3.67 4.69
N TYR A 256 -12.48 -2.49 4.25
CA TYR A 256 -11.59 -1.47 3.65
C TYR A 256 -10.37 -1.13 4.52
N GLN A 257 -10.52 -1.19 5.85
CA GLN A 257 -9.47 -0.94 6.84
C GLN A 257 -8.33 -1.96 6.84
N PHE A 258 -8.56 -3.18 6.36
CA PHE A 258 -7.51 -4.20 6.26
C PHE A 258 -6.31 -3.68 5.46
N TYR A 259 -6.57 -2.86 4.44
CA TYR A 259 -5.55 -2.18 3.64
C TYR A 259 -5.21 -0.78 4.19
N TYR A 260 -5.03 -0.65 5.50
CA TYR A 260 -5.03 0.59 6.29
C TYR A 260 -4.33 1.81 5.65
N PHE A 261 -3.25 1.59 4.90
CA PHE A 261 -2.49 2.67 4.26
C PHE A 261 -3.32 3.45 3.23
N VAL A 262 -4.15 2.76 2.43
CA VAL A 262 -4.97 3.39 1.38
C VAL A 262 -6.08 4.28 1.96
N PRO A 263 -6.87 3.83 2.97
CA PRO A 263 -7.78 4.69 3.73
C PRO A 263 -7.10 5.92 4.32
N VAL A 264 -5.93 5.76 4.96
CA VAL A 264 -5.19 6.87 5.58
C VAL A 264 -4.76 7.90 4.54
N VAL A 265 -4.14 7.47 3.44
CA VAL A 265 -3.71 8.39 2.36
C VAL A 265 -4.92 9.10 1.73
N SER A 266 -6.01 8.37 1.48
CA SER A 266 -7.24 8.93 0.89
C SER A 266 -7.91 9.95 1.81
N PHE A 267 -7.94 9.68 3.12
CA PHE A 267 -8.46 10.61 4.13
C PHE A 267 -7.65 11.90 4.17
N TRP A 268 -6.32 11.81 4.31
CA TRP A 268 -5.46 13.00 4.39
C TRP A 268 -5.43 13.80 3.10
N PHE A 269 -5.44 13.13 1.94
CA PHE A 269 -5.61 13.79 0.66
C PHE A 269 -6.93 14.56 0.61
N SER A 270 -8.04 13.93 1.01
CA SER A 270 -9.36 14.56 0.97
C SER A 270 -9.45 15.77 1.89
N LEU A 271 -8.96 15.65 3.12
CA LEU A 271 -8.92 16.74 4.09
C LEU A 271 -8.08 17.92 3.58
N LEU A 272 -6.87 17.66 3.08
CA LEU A 272 -6.00 18.70 2.52
C LEU A 272 -6.65 19.36 1.29
N TYR A 273 -7.23 18.57 0.39
CA TYR A 273 -7.89 19.07 -0.82
C TYR A 273 -9.06 20.00 -0.46
N LEU A 274 -9.90 19.60 0.49
CA LEU A 274 -11.04 20.40 0.96
C LEU A 274 -10.58 21.74 1.55
N VAL A 275 -9.55 21.74 2.40
CA VAL A 275 -9.01 22.97 3.00
C VAL A 275 -8.46 23.94 1.95
N LEU A 276 -7.76 23.42 0.94
CA LEU A 276 -7.18 24.25 -0.11
C LEU A 276 -8.24 24.82 -1.06
N VAL A 277 -9.25 24.03 -1.40
CA VAL A 277 -10.34 24.43 -2.31
C VAL A 277 -11.38 25.31 -1.62
N ALA A 278 -11.58 25.19 -0.30
CA ALA A 278 -12.51 26.02 0.46
C ALA A 278 -12.30 27.52 0.16
N PRO A 279 -13.36 28.32 -0.05
CA PRO A 279 -13.21 29.76 -0.27
C PRO A 279 -12.53 30.47 0.92
N PRO A 280 -11.64 31.45 0.71
CA PRO A 280 -11.14 31.96 -0.57
C PRO A 280 -10.06 31.03 -1.18
N ARG A 281 -10.15 30.78 -2.49
CA ARG A 281 -9.18 29.93 -3.19
C ARG A 281 -7.87 30.67 -3.40
N VAL A 282 -6.80 30.13 -2.82
CA VAL A 282 -5.45 30.69 -2.91
C VAL A 282 -4.66 29.91 -3.95
N THR A 283 -4.07 30.61 -4.91
CA THR A 283 -3.20 30.07 -5.97
C THR A 283 -2.06 31.06 -6.21
N ALA A 284 -1.02 30.65 -6.94
CA ALA A 284 0.10 31.52 -7.31
C ALA A 284 -0.38 32.85 -7.92
N ALA A 285 -1.22 32.79 -8.96
CA ALA A 285 -1.80 33.97 -9.61
C ALA A 285 -2.63 34.83 -8.64
N SER A 286 -3.38 34.20 -7.73
CA SER A 286 -4.18 34.91 -6.74
C SER A 286 -3.29 35.71 -5.76
N CYS A 287 -2.14 35.16 -5.38
CA CYS A 287 -1.18 35.82 -4.50
C CYS A 287 -0.38 36.94 -5.19
N GLU A 288 -0.15 36.83 -6.50
CA GLU A 288 0.44 37.92 -7.29
C GLU A 288 -0.47 39.15 -7.34
N HIS A 289 -1.79 38.95 -7.44
CA HIS A 289 -2.75 40.04 -7.41
C HIS A 289 -2.94 40.64 -6.01
N ASN A 290 -3.01 39.81 -4.96
CA ASN A 290 -3.22 40.26 -3.59
C ASN A 290 -2.33 39.50 -2.58
N PRO A 291 -1.34 40.17 -1.93
CA PRO A 291 -0.45 39.51 -0.98
C PRO A 291 -1.16 39.05 0.31
N LEU A 292 -2.33 39.63 0.63
CA LEU A 292 -3.17 39.17 1.75
C LEU A 292 -3.61 37.70 1.60
N HIS A 293 -3.57 37.14 0.40
CA HIS A 293 -3.91 35.73 0.18
C HIS A 293 -2.91 34.77 0.84
N TYR A 294 -1.66 35.18 1.10
CA TYR A 294 -0.74 34.41 1.95
C TYR A 294 -1.26 34.28 3.39
N LEU A 295 -1.87 35.34 3.94
CA LEU A 295 -2.48 35.29 5.27
C LEU A 295 -3.65 34.31 5.31
N TYR A 296 -4.54 34.32 4.31
CA TYR A 296 -5.63 33.34 4.24
C TYR A 296 -5.14 31.90 4.17
N LEU A 297 -4.01 31.65 3.48
CA LEU A 297 -3.39 30.33 3.42
C LEU A 297 -2.85 29.89 4.80
N VAL A 298 -2.20 30.80 5.53
CA VAL A 298 -1.75 30.54 6.91
C VAL A 298 -2.95 30.25 7.81
N LEU A 299 -4.02 31.05 7.74
CA LEU A 299 -5.25 30.83 8.50
C LEU A 299 -5.88 29.46 8.20
N LYS A 300 -5.87 29.03 6.93
CA LYS A 300 -6.34 27.69 6.53
C LYS A 300 -5.50 26.57 7.14
N LEU A 301 -4.17 26.71 7.16
CA LEU A 301 -3.30 25.70 7.78
C LEU A 301 -3.46 25.69 9.31
N VAL A 302 -3.57 26.85 9.95
CA VAL A 302 -3.89 26.95 11.39
C VAL A 302 -5.23 26.29 11.68
N GLY A 303 -6.26 26.55 10.87
CA GLY A 303 -7.56 25.88 10.96
C GLY A 303 -7.46 24.36 10.83
N LEU A 304 -6.65 23.86 9.89
CA LEU A 304 -6.36 22.43 9.73
C LEU A 304 -5.70 21.84 10.99
N PHE A 305 -4.67 22.48 11.55
CA PHE A 305 -4.04 22.02 12.79
C PHE A 305 -5.00 22.05 13.97
N SER A 306 -5.79 23.11 14.13
CA SER A 306 -6.82 23.20 15.17
C SER A 306 -7.86 22.10 15.05
N PHE A 307 -8.30 21.78 13.83
CA PHE A 307 -9.23 20.68 13.57
C PHE A 307 -8.63 19.31 13.94
N ILE A 308 -7.36 19.06 13.59
CA ILE A 308 -6.66 17.83 13.96
C ILE A 308 -6.51 17.72 15.49
N ILE A 309 -6.14 18.81 16.16
CA ILE A 309 -6.00 18.85 17.63
C ILE A 309 -7.36 18.60 18.30
N MET A 310 -8.44 19.20 17.79
CA MET A 310 -9.79 18.98 18.31
C MET A 310 -10.22 17.51 18.17
N LEU A 311 -10.01 16.89 17.01
CA LEU A 311 -10.28 15.46 16.80
C LEU A 311 -9.42 14.58 17.72
N TYR A 312 -8.16 14.93 17.93
CA TYR A 312 -7.27 14.14 18.79
C TYR A 312 -7.62 14.25 20.28
N MET A 313 -7.92 15.45 20.77
CA MET A 313 -8.19 15.66 22.20
C MET A 313 -9.57 15.15 22.61
N SER A 314 -10.51 15.00 21.67
CA SER A 314 -11.86 14.53 21.93
C SER A 314 -12.13 13.21 21.24
N GLU A 315 -11.82 12.10 21.93
CA GLU A 315 -12.13 10.74 21.49
C GLU A 315 -13.64 10.58 21.22
N VAL A 316 -14.50 11.14 22.09
CA VAL A 316 -15.96 11.17 21.90
C VAL A 316 -16.38 11.87 20.60
N PHE A 317 -15.69 12.95 20.22
CA PHE A 317 -15.97 13.64 18.97
C PHE A 317 -15.49 12.83 17.76
N PHE A 318 -14.33 12.18 17.87
CA PHE A 318 -13.83 11.26 16.85
C PHE A 318 -14.82 10.11 16.61
N ASP A 319 -15.25 9.43 17.67
CA ASP A 319 -16.22 8.34 17.58
C ASP A 319 -17.52 8.81 16.93
N LYS A 320 -18.05 9.97 17.33
CA LYS A 320 -19.27 10.50 16.70
C LYS A 320 -19.09 10.81 15.21
N VAL A 321 -17.94 11.33 14.78
CA VAL A 321 -17.70 11.65 13.37
C VAL A 321 -17.59 10.39 12.52
N PHE A 322 -16.90 9.36 13.01
CA PHE A 322 -16.59 8.17 12.21
C PHE A 322 -17.61 7.03 12.38
N VAL A 323 -18.34 6.97 13.49
CA VAL A 323 -19.44 6.00 13.71
C VAL A 323 -20.78 6.51 13.15
N THR A 324 -20.87 7.78 12.72
CA THR A 324 -22.06 8.26 12.00
C THR A 324 -22.06 7.85 10.53
N ARG A 325 -23.22 7.48 10.01
CA ARG A 325 -23.37 7.16 8.57
C ARG A 325 -23.18 8.44 7.74
N PRO A 326 -22.45 8.37 6.60
CA PRO A 326 -22.01 7.16 5.89
C PRO A 326 -20.63 6.63 6.32
N TRP A 327 -19.88 7.38 7.15
CA TRP A 327 -18.50 7.05 7.54
C TRP A 327 -18.37 5.75 8.32
N LYS A 328 -19.42 5.40 9.09
CA LYS A 328 -19.50 4.12 9.80
C LYS A 328 -19.10 2.98 8.90
N ALA A 329 -19.61 3.03 7.67
CA ALA A 329 -19.38 1.96 6.74
C ALA A 329 -17.85 1.70 6.61
N LEU A 330 -17.17 2.77 6.23
CA LEU A 330 -15.82 2.73 5.68
C LEU A 330 -14.77 2.53 6.76
N PHE A 331 -15.06 3.01 7.97
CA PHE A 331 -14.10 3.19 9.05
C PHE A 331 -14.47 2.48 10.36
N VAL A 332 -15.48 1.62 10.36
CA VAL A 332 -15.84 0.83 11.54
C VAL A 332 -15.88 -0.64 11.14
N THR A 333 -15.25 -1.49 11.96
CA THR A 333 -15.25 -2.94 11.75
C THR A 333 -16.63 -3.54 12.01
N THR A 334 -16.85 -4.80 11.62
CA THR A 334 -18.11 -5.54 11.85
C THR A 334 -18.53 -5.61 13.32
N ASP A 335 -17.57 -5.48 14.24
CA ASP A 335 -17.80 -5.52 15.69
C ASP A 335 -18.01 -4.12 16.31
N ASP A 336 -18.25 -3.09 15.49
CA ASP A 336 -18.34 -1.70 15.90
C ASP A 336 -17.06 -1.14 16.57
N ASP A 337 -15.91 -1.78 16.35
CA ASP A 337 -14.62 -1.34 16.87
C ASP A 337 -13.94 -0.32 15.93
N ILE A 338 -13.64 0.86 16.47
CA ILE A 338 -12.96 1.98 15.83
C ILE A 338 -11.49 2.13 16.27
N HIS A 339 -11.05 1.36 17.26
CA HIS A 339 -9.72 1.50 17.87
C HIS A 339 -8.60 1.34 16.85
N GLU A 340 -8.73 0.43 15.88
CA GLU A 340 -7.72 0.30 14.83
C GLU A 340 -7.64 1.58 13.96
N TRP A 341 -8.77 2.12 13.52
CA TRP A 341 -8.77 3.36 12.74
C TRP A 341 -8.18 4.53 13.52
N TRP A 342 -8.63 4.71 14.77
CA TRP A 342 -8.12 5.72 15.66
C TRP A 342 -6.60 5.59 15.84
N PHE A 343 -6.11 4.37 16.09
CA PHE A 343 -4.68 4.11 16.22
C PHE A 343 -3.91 4.48 14.96
N ARG A 344 -4.36 4.04 13.77
CA ARG A 344 -3.69 4.36 12.49
C ARG A 344 -3.71 5.85 12.17
N TRP A 345 -4.84 6.51 12.42
CA TRP A 345 -5.01 7.95 12.22
C TRP A 345 -4.12 8.77 13.16
N LYS A 346 -4.11 8.40 14.45
CA LYS A 346 -3.34 9.06 15.52
C LYS A 346 -1.85 9.05 15.21
N LEU A 347 -1.29 7.96 14.69
CA LEU A 347 0.14 7.84 14.43
C LEU A 347 0.67 8.91 13.46
N ASP A 348 -0.09 9.22 12.40
CA ASP A 348 0.37 10.04 11.28
C ASP A 348 -0.35 11.40 11.17
N ARG A 349 -0.96 11.85 12.27
CA ARG A 349 -1.89 12.99 12.30
C ARG A 349 -1.37 14.32 11.74
N TYR A 350 -0.06 14.54 11.75
CA TYR A 350 0.55 15.79 11.27
C TYR A 350 1.39 15.60 10.00
N SER A 351 1.66 14.36 9.56
CA SER A 351 2.60 14.06 8.48
C SER A 351 2.26 14.79 7.17
N THR A 352 0.99 14.74 6.75
CA THR A 352 0.50 15.44 5.55
C THR A 352 0.53 16.95 5.72
N SER A 353 0.16 17.45 6.90
CA SER A 353 0.17 18.88 7.23
C SER A 353 1.59 19.46 7.21
N TYR A 354 2.59 18.72 7.71
CA TYR A 354 3.99 19.09 7.59
C TYR A 354 4.44 19.18 6.12
N GLY A 355 3.95 18.28 5.26
CA GLY A 355 4.18 18.35 3.81
C GLY A 355 3.61 19.62 3.18
N ALA A 356 2.40 20.00 3.57
CA ALA A 356 1.75 21.23 3.11
C ALA A 356 2.46 22.50 3.61
N VAL A 357 2.87 22.54 4.89
CA VAL A 357 3.66 23.64 5.46
C VAL A 357 5.02 23.74 4.75
N PHE A 358 5.70 22.63 4.53
CA PHE A 358 6.97 22.62 3.81
C PHE A 358 6.80 23.14 2.37
N ALA A 359 5.75 22.73 1.67
CA ALA A 359 5.44 23.25 0.35
C ALA A 359 5.25 24.77 0.36
N MET A 360 4.46 25.30 1.31
CA MET A 360 4.29 26.75 1.48
C MET A 360 5.63 27.45 1.72
N LEU A 361 6.44 26.96 2.67
CA LEU A 361 7.74 27.56 3.00
C LEU A 361 8.68 27.55 1.78
N LEU A 362 8.72 26.45 1.03
CA LEU A 362 9.52 26.35 -0.19
C LEU A 362 9.07 27.35 -1.25
N LEU A 363 7.77 27.49 -1.48
CA LEU A 363 7.21 28.43 -2.45
C LEU A 363 7.50 29.89 -2.08
N VAL A 364 7.35 30.22 -0.79
CA VAL A 364 7.69 31.55 -0.28
C VAL A 364 9.19 31.82 -0.44
N ALA A 365 10.04 30.84 -0.12
CA ALA A 365 11.48 30.95 -0.28
C ALA A 365 11.91 31.10 -1.75
N GLN A 366 11.23 30.41 -2.68
CA GLN A 366 11.41 30.58 -4.13
C GLN A 366 10.99 31.98 -4.58
N ASN A 367 9.85 32.49 -4.09
CA ASN A 367 9.36 33.83 -4.44
C ASN A 367 10.29 34.96 -3.98
N PHE A 368 10.88 34.83 -2.78
CA PHE A 368 11.87 35.76 -2.26
C PHE A 368 13.30 35.51 -2.76
N SER A 369 13.50 34.59 -3.72
CA SER A 369 14.81 34.22 -4.26
C SER A 369 15.84 33.81 -3.19
N LEU A 370 15.38 33.25 -2.07
CA LEU A 370 16.23 32.70 -1.00
C LEU A 370 16.84 31.35 -1.40
N VAL A 371 16.27 30.71 -2.43
CA VAL A 371 16.58 29.37 -2.90
C VAL A 371 16.91 29.46 -4.39
N ASP A 372 18.14 29.12 -4.78
CA ASP A 372 18.57 29.11 -6.18
C ASP A 372 18.44 27.70 -6.77
N ASP A 373 17.23 27.38 -7.25
CA ASP A 373 16.89 26.08 -7.83
C ASP A 373 16.68 26.13 -9.36
N ASN A 374 17.07 27.23 -10.00
CA ASN A 374 16.97 27.41 -11.45
C ASN A 374 18.23 26.94 -12.19
N ASN A 375 19.32 26.71 -11.47
CA ASN A 375 20.59 26.29 -12.04
C ASN A 375 21.06 24.92 -11.48
N HIS A 376 22.17 24.43 -12.03
CA HIS A 376 22.84 23.21 -11.58
C HIS A 376 23.79 23.46 -10.39
N SER A 377 23.85 24.68 -9.85
CA SER A 377 24.71 25.03 -8.73
C SER A 377 24.08 24.63 -7.39
N ASN A 378 24.80 24.86 -6.30
CA ASN A 378 24.28 24.59 -4.97
C ASN A 378 23.05 25.46 -4.67
N LEU A 379 22.13 24.93 -3.87
CA LEU A 379 20.86 25.60 -3.55
C LEU A 379 21.04 26.93 -2.83
N PHE A 380 22.12 27.02 -2.04
CA PHE A 380 22.51 28.18 -1.26
C PHE A 380 23.98 28.52 -1.50
N THR A 381 24.39 29.71 -1.06
CA THR A 381 25.81 30.07 -0.98
C THR A 381 26.58 29.07 -0.13
N SER A 382 27.86 28.84 -0.45
CA SER A 382 28.64 27.72 0.12
C SER A 382 28.64 27.65 1.66
N ARG A 383 28.63 28.80 2.35
CA ARG A 383 28.58 28.85 3.82
C ARG A 383 27.24 28.36 4.36
N ILE A 384 26.13 28.87 3.80
CA ILE A 384 24.78 28.49 4.20
C ILE A 384 24.52 27.03 3.81
N ALA A 385 24.99 26.60 2.64
CA ALA A 385 24.93 25.22 2.20
C ALA A 385 25.61 24.27 3.20
N LEU A 386 26.84 24.57 3.61
CA LEU A 386 27.57 23.76 4.59
C LEU A 386 26.85 23.70 5.95
N CYS A 387 26.40 24.85 6.47
CA CYS A 387 25.65 24.90 7.72
C CYS A 387 24.33 24.10 7.65
N SER A 388 23.60 24.22 6.53
CA SER A 388 22.34 23.49 6.32
C SER A 388 22.55 21.97 6.25
N VAL A 389 23.63 21.52 5.59
CA VAL A 389 24.01 20.10 5.51
C VAL A 389 24.43 19.58 6.88
N PHE A 390 25.23 20.34 7.64
CA PHE A 390 25.62 19.97 9.00
C PHE A 390 24.38 19.83 9.91
N LEU A 391 23.49 20.81 9.90
CA LEU A 391 22.26 20.77 10.69
C LEU A 391 21.35 19.59 10.29
N ALA A 392 21.29 19.25 9.00
CA ALA A 392 20.55 18.09 8.53
C ALA A 392 21.16 16.76 9.01
N PHE A 393 22.49 16.64 9.04
CA PHE A 393 23.15 15.46 9.64
C PHE A 393 22.89 15.36 11.14
N VAL A 394 22.93 16.48 11.87
CA VAL A 394 22.56 16.51 13.29
C VAL A 394 21.11 16.10 13.48
N GLY A 395 20.19 16.61 12.66
CA GLY A 395 18.77 16.24 12.69
C GLY A 395 18.55 14.75 12.48
N LEU A 396 19.14 14.16 11.44
CA LEU A 396 19.08 12.70 11.22
C LEU A 396 19.74 11.90 12.34
N GLY A 397 20.88 12.35 12.85
CA GLY A 397 21.58 11.71 13.97
C GLY A 397 20.73 11.69 15.23
N CYS A 398 20.10 12.82 15.59
CA CYS A 398 19.19 12.91 16.73
C CYS A 398 17.97 12.00 16.56
N SER A 399 17.32 12.00 15.40
CA SER A 399 16.15 11.15 15.14
C SER A 399 16.50 9.66 15.15
N THR A 400 17.65 9.28 14.58
CA THR A 400 18.15 7.90 14.59
C THR A 400 18.48 7.47 16.02
N THR A 401 19.16 8.32 16.78
CA THR A 401 19.50 8.04 18.18
C THR A 401 18.23 7.87 19.02
N PHE A 402 17.24 8.73 18.83
CA PHE A 402 15.93 8.57 19.48
C PHE A 402 15.25 7.25 19.09
N ALA A 403 15.23 6.91 17.80
CA ALA A 403 14.64 5.66 17.31
C ALA A 403 15.32 4.40 17.86
N LEU A 404 16.63 4.47 18.16
CA LEU A 404 17.41 3.37 18.74
C LEU A 404 17.27 3.26 20.26
N LEU A 405 17.16 4.39 20.96
CA LEU A 405 17.09 4.46 22.43
C LEU A 405 15.66 4.29 22.98
N CYS A 406 14.64 4.46 22.14
CA CYS A 406 13.26 4.34 22.57
C CYS A 406 12.93 2.90 23.01
N GLN A 407 12.38 2.73 24.22
CA GLN A 407 12.24 1.42 24.88
C GLN A 407 10.92 0.72 24.60
N THR A 408 9.81 1.48 24.47
CA THR A 408 8.47 0.89 24.33
C THR A 408 7.75 1.39 23.07
N LYS A 409 7.02 0.49 22.39
CA LYS A 409 6.24 0.84 21.18
C LYS A 409 5.27 2.00 21.43
N ALA A 410 4.64 2.05 22.60
CA ALA A 410 3.66 3.07 22.95
C ALA A 410 4.29 4.47 23.03
N GLU A 411 5.38 4.62 23.78
CA GLU A 411 6.07 5.91 23.92
C GLU A 411 6.63 6.40 22.58
N CYS A 412 7.24 5.51 21.78
CA CYS A 412 7.77 5.90 20.47
C CYS A 412 6.66 6.40 19.55
N ASN A 413 5.51 5.72 19.55
CA ASN A 413 4.36 6.08 18.72
C ASN A 413 3.76 7.45 19.10
N GLU A 414 3.75 7.81 20.39
CA GLU A 414 3.27 9.13 20.83
C GLU A 414 4.20 10.25 20.37
N VAL A 415 5.51 10.09 20.58
CA VAL A 415 6.52 11.11 20.25
C VAL A 415 6.72 11.24 18.73
N HIS A 416 6.53 10.15 17.99
CA HIS A 416 6.71 10.07 16.54
C HIS A 416 5.93 11.16 15.80
N SER A 417 4.64 11.34 16.09
CA SER A 417 3.79 12.30 15.38
C SER A 417 4.33 13.74 15.46
N TYR A 418 5.04 14.10 16.53
CA TYR A 418 5.59 15.45 16.75
C TYR A 418 7.00 15.63 16.19
N THR A 419 7.79 14.56 16.12
CA THR A 419 9.24 14.63 15.80
C THR A 419 9.56 14.23 14.38
N VAL A 420 8.63 13.55 13.68
CA VAL A 420 8.88 12.96 12.35
C VAL A 420 9.22 13.97 11.25
N PHE A 421 8.87 15.25 11.40
CA PHE A 421 9.26 16.27 10.43
C PHE A 421 10.78 16.51 10.41
N ILE A 422 11.49 16.29 11.54
CA ILE A 422 12.94 16.52 11.66
C ILE A 422 13.73 15.64 10.69
N PRO A 423 13.58 14.29 10.68
CA PRO A 423 14.33 13.45 9.76
C PRO A 423 13.90 13.64 8.31
N ILE A 424 12.61 13.89 8.06
CA ILE A 424 12.08 14.15 6.71
C ILE A 424 12.72 15.41 6.12
N VAL A 425 12.64 16.54 6.83
CA VAL A 425 13.22 17.81 6.36
C VAL A 425 14.73 17.70 6.23
N SER A 426 15.40 17.02 7.18
CA SER A 426 16.84 16.77 7.10
C SER A 426 17.23 16.01 5.84
N TYR A 427 16.50 14.93 5.50
CA TYR A 427 16.72 14.19 4.26
C TYR A 427 16.49 15.08 3.02
N VAL A 428 15.46 15.93 3.01
CA VAL A 428 15.20 16.86 1.91
C VAL A 428 16.38 17.82 1.70
N PHE A 429 16.94 18.40 2.77
CA PHE A 429 18.11 19.27 2.68
C PHE A 429 19.33 18.52 2.13
N LEU A 430 19.68 17.35 2.70
CA LEU A 430 20.81 16.56 2.22
C LEU A 430 20.69 16.19 0.74
N ARG A 431 19.46 15.89 0.28
CA ARG A 431 19.20 15.50 -1.12
C ARG A 431 19.25 16.68 -2.10
N ASN A 432 18.93 17.90 -1.67
CA ASN A 432 18.70 19.04 -2.56
C ASN A 432 19.71 20.19 -2.47
N VAL A 433 20.50 20.29 -1.39
CA VAL A 433 21.46 21.39 -1.22
C VAL A 433 22.59 21.31 -2.25
N SER A 434 23.13 20.12 -2.48
CA SER A 434 24.13 19.89 -3.53
C SER A 434 23.46 19.87 -4.90
N GLY A 435 23.96 20.67 -5.85
CA GLY A 435 23.43 20.68 -7.23
C GLY A 435 23.55 19.32 -7.93
N ILE A 436 24.63 18.57 -7.65
CA ILE A 436 24.87 17.24 -8.22
C ILE A 436 23.81 16.24 -7.75
N LEU A 437 23.55 16.20 -6.44
CA LEU A 437 22.51 15.35 -5.89
C LEU A 437 21.13 15.83 -6.39
N ARG A 438 20.88 17.14 -6.42
CA ARG A 438 19.60 17.68 -6.86
C ARG A 438 19.24 17.29 -8.30
N THR A 439 20.22 17.17 -9.18
CA THR A 439 20.03 16.95 -10.61
C THR A 439 20.29 15.52 -11.06
N ARG A 440 20.47 14.59 -10.12
CA ARG A 440 20.58 13.15 -10.41
C ARG A 440 19.53 12.37 -9.66
N TYR A 441 19.07 11.27 -10.22
CA TYR A 441 18.09 10.38 -9.59
C TYR A 441 18.30 8.93 -10.04
N SER A 442 17.92 7.97 -9.20
CA SER A 442 17.89 6.56 -9.60
C SER A 442 16.63 6.25 -10.42
N SER A 443 16.78 5.89 -11.69
CA SER A 443 15.66 5.52 -12.56
C SER A 443 15.01 4.20 -12.14
N PHE A 444 15.81 3.29 -11.54
CA PHE A 444 15.33 2.06 -10.91
C PHE A 444 14.36 2.35 -9.75
N PHE A 445 14.76 3.19 -8.79
CA PHE A 445 13.86 3.55 -7.69
C PHE A 445 12.67 4.38 -8.17
N ALA A 446 12.86 5.32 -9.10
CA ALA A 446 11.76 6.09 -9.65
C ALA A 446 10.72 5.21 -10.37
N TRP A 447 11.14 4.10 -10.98
CA TRP A 447 10.23 3.13 -11.57
C TRP A 447 9.34 2.44 -10.52
N PHE A 448 9.94 1.97 -9.41
CA PHE A 448 9.17 1.42 -8.28
C PHE A 448 8.29 2.46 -7.59
N GLY A 449 8.74 3.72 -7.51
CA GLY A 449 7.97 4.82 -6.95
C GLY A 449 6.68 5.09 -7.70
N ARG A 450 6.69 4.96 -9.04
CA ARG A 450 5.49 5.11 -9.88
C ARG A 450 4.44 4.03 -9.64
N LEU A 451 4.84 2.90 -9.07
CA LEU A 451 4.02 1.71 -8.81
C LEU A 451 3.81 1.49 -7.31
N SER A 452 4.21 2.44 -6.45
CA SER A 452 4.43 2.17 -5.04
C SER A 452 3.18 1.71 -4.29
N LEU A 453 2.03 2.29 -4.64
CA LEU A 453 0.76 1.99 -3.99
C LEU A 453 0.27 0.60 -4.38
N GLU A 454 0.30 0.29 -5.68
CA GLU A 454 -0.08 -1.00 -6.23
C GLU A 454 0.82 -2.11 -5.66
N LEU A 455 2.12 -1.83 -5.52
CA LEU A 455 3.10 -2.75 -4.94
C LEU A 455 2.82 -3.00 -3.46
N PHE A 456 2.48 -1.94 -2.70
CA PHE A 456 2.09 -2.05 -1.30
C PHE A 456 0.84 -2.92 -1.12
N VAL A 457 -0.16 -2.79 -1.98
CA VAL A 457 -1.40 -3.57 -1.86
C VAL A 457 -1.19 -5.02 -2.32
N THR A 458 -0.44 -5.22 -3.41
CA THR A 458 -0.18 -6.57 -3.97
C THR A 458 0.56 -7.48 -2.99
N GLN A 459 1.42 -6.92 -2.13
CA GLN A 459 2.21 -7.71 -1.17
C GLN A 459 1.33 -8.62 -0.29
N TYR A 460 0.12 -8.17 0.07
CA TYR A 460 -0.79 -8.89 0.96
C TYR A 460 -1.27 -10.22 0.40
N HIS A 461 -1.27 -10.40 -0.92
CA HIS A 461 -1.81 -11.60 -1.56
C HIS A 461 -0.78 -12.39 -2.38
N VAL A 462 0.42 -11.85 -2.59
CA VAL A 462 1.50 -12.54 -3.33
C VAL A 462 2.66 -12.96 -2.44
N TRP A 463 3.00 -12.14 -1.44
CA TRP A 463 4.09 -12.44 -0.51
C TRP A 463 3.59 -12.84 0.86
N LEU A 464 2.65 -12.07 1.42
CA LEU A 464 2.13 -12.31 2.75
C LEU A 464 0.97 -13.30 2.66
N ALA A 465 0.77 -14.04 3.75
CA ALA A 465 -0.34 -14.96 3.94
C ALA A 465 -0.79 -14.91 5.41
N ALA A 466 -1.97 -15.47 5.69
CA ALA A 466 -2.55 -15.57 7.03
C ALA A 466 -2.55 -14.22 7.77
N ASP A 467 -3.16 -13.21 7.15
CA ASP A 467 -3.30 -11.86 7.69
C ASP A 467 -1.97 -11.26 8.19
N ASN A 468 -0.92 -11.36 7.37
CA ASN A 468 0.43 -10.85 7.61
C ASN A 468 1.30 -11.67 8.60
N HIS A 469 0.84 -12.82 9.11
CA HIS A 469 1.63 -13.68 10.00
C HIS A 469 2.55 -14.64 9.23
N GLY A 470 2.18 -15.01 8.00
CA GLY A 470 2.93 -15.94 7.16
C GLY A 470 3.41 -15.38 5.83
N VAL A 471 4.21 -16.19 5.13
CA VAL A 471 4.69 -15.96 3.76
C VAL A 471 4.18 -17.07 2.86
N LEU A 472 3.81 -16.70 1.64
CA LEU A 472 3.36 -17.63 0.62
C LEU A 472 4.54 -18.40 0.00
N VAL A 473 4.39 -19.71 -0.11
CA VAL A 473 5.38 -20.62 -0.69
C VAL A 473 4.84 -21.23 -1.97
N LEU A 474 5.35 -20.71 -3.10
CA LEU A 474 5.06 -21.20 -4.45
C LEU A 474 5.92 -22.44 -4.78
N LEU A 475 7.18 -22.45 -4.34
CA LEU A 475 8.12 -23.56 -4.54
C LEU A 475 8.63 -24.09 -3.19
N PRO A 476 8.13 -25.24 -2.70
CA PRO A 476 8.61 -25.83 -1.46
C PRO A 476 10.07 -26.31 -1.59
N GLY A 477 10.84 -26.15 -0.51
CA GLY A 477 12.23 -26.62 -0.40
C GLY A 477 13.31 -25.69 -0.99
N TYR A 478 12.95 -24.62 -1.70
CA TYR A 478 13.89 -23.66 -2.27
C TYR A 478 13.54 -22.21 -1.91
N PRO A 479 13.83 -21.75 -0.68
CA PRO A 479 13.35 -20.46 -0.18
C PRO A 479 13.84 -19.26 -1.01
N VAL A 480 15.13 -19.23 -1.40
CA VAL A 480 15.68 -18.13 -2.21
C VAL A 480 15.01 -18.08 -3.60
N LEU A 481 14.83 -19.22 -4.24
CA LEU A 481 14.18 -19.29 -5.55
C LEU A 481 12.70 -18.91 -5.46
N ASN A 482 12.02 -19.32 -4.38
CA ASN A 482 10.65 -18.91 -4.09
C ASN A 482 10.53 -17.39 -4.02
N VAL A 483 11.43 -16.72 -3.28
CA VAL A 483 11.46 -15.25 -3.21
C VAL A 483 11.71 -14.64 -4.59
N LEU A 484 12.69 -15.14 -5.36
CA LEU A 484 12.97 -14.58 -6.68
C LEU A 484 11.78 -14.67 -7.65
N ILE A 485 11.10 -15.82 -7.67
CA ILE A 485 9.93 -16.04 -8.54
C ILE A 485 8.73 -15.23 -8.05
N SER A 486 8.45 -15.22 -6.76
CA SER A 486 7.33 -14.45 -6.21
C SER A 486 7.57 -12.94 -6.39
N CYS A 487 8.81 -12.46 -6.23
CA CYS A 487 9.22 -11.09 -6.59
C CYS A 487 8.89 -10.78 -8.05
N PHE A 488 9.30 -11.64 -8.98
CA PHE A 488 9.06 -11.44 -10.40
C PHE A 488 7.56 -11.39 -10.74
N ILE A 489 6.78 -12.33 -10.20
CA ILE A 489 5.33 -12.37 -10.39
C ILE A 489 4.68 -11.12 -9.82
N MET A 490 5.03 -10.75 -8.57
CA MET A 490 4.50 -9.57 -7.90
C MET A 490 4.74 -8.31 -8.74
N VAL A 491 5.98 -8.10 -9.20
CA VAL A 491 6.35 -6.94 -10.00
C VAL A 491 5.59 -6.89 -11.34
N CYS A 492 5.42 -8.03 -12.02
CA CYS A 492 4.64 -8.11 -13.25
C CYS A 492 3.15 -7.79 -13.02
N VAL A 493 2.55 -8.37 -11.98
CA VAL A 493 1.15 -8.16 -11.62
C VAL A 493 0.92 -6.70 -11.24
N THR A 494 1.78 -6.13 -10.40
CA THR A 494 1.72 -4.72 -10.00
C THR A 494 1.83 -3.78 -11.22
N HIS A 495 2.72 -4.08 -12.15
CA HIS A 495 2.86 -3.29 -13.39
C HIS A 495 1.58 -3.35 -14.24
N GLU A 496 0.97 -4.52 -14.40
CA GLU A 496 -0.31 -4.65 -15.10
C GLU A 496 -1.43 -3.91 -14.37
N LEU A 497 -1.54 -4.03 -13.04
CA LEU A 497 -2.53 -3.33 -12.22
C LEU A 497 -2.44 -1.80 -12.40
N HIS A 498 -1.24 -1.24 -12.39
CA HIS A 498 -1.03 0.19 -12.65
C HIS A 498 -1.54 0.64 -14.02
N ASN A 499 -1.30 -0.18 -15.05
CA ASN A 499 -1.79 0.09 -16.40
C ASN A 499 -3.32 -0.02 -16.46
N LEU A 500 -3.91 -0.98 -15.75
CA LEU A 500 -5.36 -1.15 -15.63
C LEU A 500 -6.01 0.05 -14.92
N THR A 501 -5.42 0.56 -13.83
CA THR A 501 -5.90 1.78 -13.15
C THR A 501 -5.98 2.95 -14.12
N ARG A 502 -4.97 3.13 -14.97
CA ARG A 502 -4.94 4.20 -15.97
C ARG A 502 -5.91 3.98 -17.12
N ALA A 503 -6.07 2.74 -17.57
CA ALA A 503 -6.99 2.38 -18.65
C ALA A 503 -8.46 2.53 -18.23
N LEU A 504 -8.80 2.20 -16.98
CA LEU A 504 -10.16 2.28 -16.45
C LEU A 504 -10.56 3.68 -15.98
N LEU A 505 -9.60 4.53 -15.62
CA LEU A 505 -9.83 5.90 -15.14
C LEU A 505 -10.78 6.73 -16.02
N PRO A 506 -10.61 6.86 -17.35
CA PRO A 506 -11.48 7.71 -18.16
C PRO A 506 -12.92 7.19 -18.25
N PHE A 507 -13.15 5.89 -18.01
CA PHE A 507 -14.48 5.29 -17.99
C PHE A 507 -15.17 5.49 -16.63
N ALA A 508 -14.42 5.33 -15.54
CA ALA A 508 -14.93 5.51 -14.19
C ALA A 508 -15.14 6.99 -13.83
N VAL A 509 -14.15 7.84 -14.15
CA VAL A 509 -14.14 9.28 -13.88
C VAL A 509 -13.85 10.05 -15.17
N PRO A 510 -14.89 10.28 -16.02
CA PRO A 510 -14.76 11.09 -17.22
C PRO A 510 -14.37 12.54 -16.93
N ASN A 511 -13.96 13.28 -17.97
CA ASN A 511 -13.57 14.69 -17.81
C ASN A 511 -14.76 15.64 -17.51
N ASP A 512 -16.00 15.19 -17.72
CA ASP A 512 -17.22 15.96 -17.42
C ASP A 512 -17.71 15.68 -15.99
N TRP A 513 -17.85 16.74 -15.19
CA TRP A 513 -18.30 16.68 -13.81
C TRP A 513 -19.69 16.05 -13.66
N ARG A 514 -20.60 16.23 -14.62
CA ARG A 514 -21.95 15.64 -14.57
C ARG A 514 -21.89 14.12 -14.68
N LEU A 515 -21.05 13.62 -15.60
CA LEU A 515 -20.84 12.19 -15.78
C LEU A 515 -20.13 11.58 -14.57
N VAL A 516 -19.19 12.30 -13.96
CA VAL A 516 -18.54 11.88 -12.71
C VAL A 516 -19.56 11.73 -11.60
N LEU A 517 -20.41 12.74 -11.34
CA LEU A 517 -21.42 12.65 -10.29
C LEU A 517 -22.43 11.52 -10.54
N ARG A 518 -22.83 11.30 -11.80
CA ARG A 518 -23.68 10.16 -12.17
C ARG A 518 -22.99 8.83 -11.84
N ASN A 519 -21.74 8.65 -12.27
CA ASN A 519 -21.00 7.41 -12.05
C ASN A 519 -20.74 7.16 -10.56
N VAL A 520 -20.40 8.20 -9.80
CA VAL A 520 -20.24 8.12 -8.33
C VAL A 520 -21.57 7.78 -7.66
N GLY A 521 -22.67 8.39 -8.10
CA GLY A 521 -24.01 8.06 -7.60
C GLY A 521 -24.37 6.59 -7.83
N LEU A 522 -24.12 6.06 -9.03
CA LEU A 522 -24.31 4.64 -9.35
C LEU A 522 -23.41 3.74 -8.51
N PHE A 523 -22.14 4.12 -8.33
CA PHE A 523 -21.20 3.38 -7.50
C PHE A 523 -21.67 3.32 -6.04
N LEU A 524 -22.12 4.43 -5.46
CA LEU A 524 -22.66 4.47 -4.09
C LEU A 524 -23.96 3.68 -3.95
N MET A 525 -24.84 3.69 -4.96
CA MET A 525 -26.05 2.87 -4.96
C MET A 525 -25.77 1.37 -4.89
N VAL A 526 -24.65 0.91 -5.46
CA VAL A 526 -24.20 -0.49 -5.37
C VAL A 526 -23.48 -0.74 -4.05
N LEU A 527 -22.60 0.18 -3.64
CA LEU A 527 -21.72 -0.01 -2.49
C LEU A 527 -22.47 0.05 -1.15
N ILE A 528 -23.43 0.97 -0.99
CA ILE A 528 -24.13 1.18 0.29
C ILE A 528 -24.90 -0.07 0.74
N PRO A 529 -25.72 -0.73 -0.12
CA PRO A 529 -26.39 -1.98 0.27
C PRO A 529 -25.41 -3.10 0.64
N ILE A 530 -24.31 -3.21 -0.11
CA ILE A 530 -23.26 -4.20 0.14
C ILE A 530 -22.60 -3.96 1.50
N GLY A 531 -22.25 -2.70 1.82
CA GLY A 531 -21.68 -2.33 3.11
C GLY A 531 -22.61 -2.59 4.29
N ILE A 532 -23.92 -2.38 4.11
CA ILE A 532 -24.91 -2.63 5.16
C ILE A 532 -25.12 -4.13 5.41
N HIS A 533 -25.17 -4.95 4.35
CA HIS A 533 -25.49 -6.38 4.48
C HIS A 533 -24.28 -7.22 4.88
N ASP A 534 -23.11 -6.97 4.28
CA ASP A 534 -21.93 -7.80 4.44
C ASP A 534 -20.88 -7.19 5.40
N GLY A 535 -21.14 -5.98 5.94
CA GLY A 535 -20.25 -5.32 6.91
C GLY A 535 -18.86 -4.94 6.36
N MET A 536 -18.71 -4.89 5.03
CA MET A 536 -17.42 -4.71 4.37
C MET A 536 -17.03 -3.25 4.09
N PHE A 537 -17.93 -2.29 4.32
CA PHE A 537 -17.81 -0.93 3.77
C PHE A 537 -18.71 0.07 4.38
#